data_AF-A0A6C0L080-F1
#
_entry.id   AF-A0A6C0L080-F1
#
_cell.length_a   1.000
_cell.length_b   1.000
_cell.length_c   1.000
_cell.angle_alpha   90.00
_cell.angle_beta   90.00
_cell.angle_gamma   90.00
#
_symmetry.space_group_name_H-M   'P 1'
#
loop_
_entity.id
_entity.type
_entity.pdbx_description
1 polymer ?
#
loop_
_entity_poly.entity_id
_entity_poly.type
_entity_poly.pdbx_seq_one_letter_code
_entity_poly.pdbx_strand_id
1 'polypeptide(L)'
;MNVFYTKTSMWEFDFFKNDIFNKDLYPYMELNLILFDDKTKIHNNNEHNIIITNKSISLKFLENMITVLGESVIIFHLSDEWGKDIQYYDLYAKYNIKLLFHQYNFGNIDYKITNFQIPLAYVSSYLSDKSYIDSKHQISLVSKKYDFSFVGQLKSDRNSMLNKFSENFKNNFVHTGRTNWGQPENQKIKPNKMFEIYKDTLFVPIGRGNIGLDCSRLYECIIAGAIPVLCAPIEEINVTFNFNNKMPHLIVADNWDKVILLTKELYNDKDRIINIIDSNHKWFEEQIISISKHIKNVL
;
A
#
# COMPACT_ATOMS: atom_id res chain seq x y z
N MET A 1 -1.76 23.51 -6.26
CA MET A 1 -0.80 22.40 -6.11
C MET A 1 -0.96 21.45 -7.29
N ASN A 2 0.13 21.20 -8.01
CA ASN A 2 0.14 20.28 -9.14
C ASN A 2 0.70 18.93 -8.69
N VAL A 3 -0.04 17.86 -8.95
CA VAL A 3 0.37 16.48 -8.65
C VAL A 3 0.61 15.77 -9.97
N PHE A 4 1.88 15.57 -10.31
CA PHE A 4 2.28 14.82 -11.50
C PHE A 4 2.35 13.33 -11.17
N TYR A 5 1.54 12.52 -11.85
CA TYR A 5 1.44 11.10 -11.62
C TYR A 5 1.90 10.30 -12.84
N THR A 6 2.88 9.41 -12.67
CA THR A 6 3.36 8.60 -13.79
C THR A 6 2.31 7.60 -14.28
N LYS A 7 2.11 7.55 -15.60
CA LYS A 7 1.28 6.52 -16.27
C LYS A 7 1.81 5.10 -16.05
N THR A 8 3.07 4.95 -15.66
CA THR A 8 3.67 3.65 -15.36
C THR A 8 3.33 3.12 -13.98
N SER A 9 2.53 3.82 -13.15
CA SER A 9 2.13 3.39 -11.80
C SER A 9 0.61 3.36 -11.62
N MET A 10 -0.18 3.35 -12.69
CA MET A 10 -1.65 3.51 -12.62
C MET A 10 -2.38 2.50 -11.73
N TRP A 11 -1.72 1.42 -11.32
CA TRP A 11 -2.26 0.45 -10.38
C TRP A 11 -2.49 1.00 -8.97
N GLU A 12 -1.91 2.13 -8.54
CA GLU A 12 -2.22 2.76 -7.22
C GLU A 12 -2.92 4.12 -7.35
N PHE A 13 -3.35 4.47 -8.56
CA PHE A 13 -3.85 5.80 -8.88
C PHE A 13 -5.01 6.25 -7.99
N ASP A 14 -5.96 5.35 -7.72
CA ASP A 14 -7.14 5.68 -6.92
C ASP A 14 -6.80 5.98 -5.46
N PHE A 15 -5.76 5.37 -4.89
CA PHE A 15 -5.30 5.70 -3.53
C PHE A 15 -4.76 7.13 -3.47
N PHE A 16 -3.89 7.48 -4.40
CA PHE A 16 -3.34 8.84 -4.42
C PHE A 16 -4.41 9.88 -4.70
N LYS A 17 -5.25 9.64 -5.70
CA LYS A 17 -6.33 10.56 -6.08
C LYS A 17 -7.38 10.72 -4.99
N ASN A 18 -7.80 9.62 -4.37
CA ASN A 18 -8.97 9.65 -3.52
C ASN A 18 -8.61 9.73 -2.02
N ASP A 19 -7.42 9.30 -1.58
CA ASP A 19 -7.01 9.32 -0.17
C ASP A 19 -5.95 10.38 0.08
N ILE A 20 -4.82 10.34 -0.62
CA ILE A 20 -3.69 11.22 -0.32
C ILE A 20 -3.93 12.65 -0.77
N PHE A 21 -4.62 12.85 -1.91
CA PHE A 21 -4.92 14.15 -2.52
C PHE A 21 -6.43 14.39 -2.62
N ASN A 22 -7.15 14.15 -1.54
CA ASN A 22 -8.58 14.46 -1.45
C ASN A 22 -8.84 15.91 -1.01
N LYS A 23 -10.01 16.45 -1.31
CA LYS A 23 -10.35 17.86 -0.99
C LYS A 23 -10.49 18.12 0.51
N ASP A 24 -10.89 17.12 1.29
CA ASP A 24 -11.08 17.28 2.74
C ASP A 24 -9.75 17.49 3.47
N LEU A 25 -8.68 16.88 2.95
CA LEU A 25 -7.33 17.10 3.42
C LEU A 25 -6.74 18.42 2.92
N TYR A 26 -7.15 18.96 1.76
CA TYR A 26 -6.62 20.24 1.25
C TYR A 26 -7.75 21.20 0.82
N PRO A 27 -8.60 21.66 1.76
CA PRO A 27 -9.84 22.37 1.43
C PRO A 27 -9.63 23.73 0.76
N TYR A 28 -8.44 24.33 0.93
CA TYR A 28 -8.10 25.66 0.40
C TYR A 28 -7.10 25.61 -0.76
N MET A 29 -6.77 24.43 -1.27
CA MET A 29 -5.82 24.27 -2.37
C MET A 29 -6.52 23.73 -3.61
N GLU A 30 -6.26 24.35 -4.75
CA GLU A 30 -6.62 23.76 -6.04
C GLU A 30 -5.68 22.57 -6.31
N LEU A 31 -6.26 21.38 -6.51
CA LEU A 31 -5.55 20.13 -6.75
C LEU A 31 -5.62 19.77 -8.24
N ASN A 32 -4.49 19.87 -8.92
CA ASN A 32 -4.38 19.56 -10.34
C ASN A 32 -3.60 18.27 -10.54
N LEU A 33 -4.31 17.18 -10.83
CA LEU A 33 -3.70 15.86 -11.09
C LEU A 33 -3.36 15.72 -12.57
N ILE A 34 -2.07 15.58 -12.87
CA ILE A 34 -1.53 15.59 -14.24
C ILE A 34 -0.83 14.25 -14.50
N LEU A 35 -1.32 13.49 -15.48
CA LEU A 35 -0.66 12.24 -15.88
C LEU A 35 0.54 12.53 -16.77
N PHE A 36 1.67 11.86 -16.50
CA PHE A 36 2.88 12.02 -17.31
C PHE A 36 3.57 10.69 -17.66
N ASP A 37 4.42 10.75 -18.67
CA ASP A 37 5.37 9.73 -19.12
C ASP A 37 6.60 10.42 -19.71
N ASP A 38 7.62 9.66 -20.13
CA ASP A 38 8.86 10.18 -20.72
C ASP A 38 8.68 11.04 -21.99
N LYS A 39 7.46 11.11 -22.55
CA LYS A 39 7.12 11.92 -23.74
C LYS A 39 6.33 13.17 -23.38
N THR A 40 5.93 13.32 -22.13
CA THR A 40 5.10 14.44 -21.67
C THR A 40 5.93 15.71 -21.59
N LYS A 41 5.43 16.81 -22.19
CA LYS A 41 6.11 18.11 -22.09
C LYS A 41 5.84 18.72 -20.72
N ILE A 42 6.91 19.01 -19.99
CA ILE A 42 6.84 19.67 -18.69
C ILE A 42 7.13 21.17 -18.90
N HIS A 43 6.27 22.00 -18.33
CA HIS A 43 6.41 23.46 -18.36
C HIS A 43 6.64 23.96 -16.94
N ASN A 44 7.47 24.99 -16.79
CA ASN A 44 7.60 25.67 -15.52
C ASN A 44 6.26 26.34 -15.17
N ASN A 45 5.88 26.26 -13.90
CA ASN A 45 4.65 26.83 -13.37
C ASN A 45 4.85 27.61 -12.06
N ASN A 46 6.05 27.64 -11.46
CA ASN A 46 6.33 28.26 -10.14
C ASN A 46 5.34 27.86 -9.01
N GLU A 47 4.63 26.73 -9.16
CA GLU A 47 3.67 26.21 -8.19
C GLU A 47 4.34 25.24 -7.21
N HIS A 48 3.61 24.86 -6.16
CA HIS A 48 3.97 23.67 -5.38
C HIS A 48 3.71 22.41 -6.20
N ASN A 49 4.78 21.66 -6.48
CA ASN A 49 4.76 20.51 -7.37
C ASN A 49 5.06 19.22 -6.60
N ILE A 50 4.24 18.20 -6.83
CA ILE A 50 4.45 16.84 -6.31
C ILE A 50 4.67 15.91 -7.50
N ILE A 51 5.69 15.06 -7.43
CA ILE A 51 5.98 14.06 -8.46
C ILE A 51 5.81 12.67 -7.87
N ILE A 52 4.90 11.88 -8.45
CA ILE A 52 4.70 10.47 -8.13
C ILE A 52 5.27 9.64 -9.26
N THR A 53 6.34 8.91 -8.97
CA THR A 53 7.19 8.25 -9.97
C THR A 53 7.67 6.88 -9.51
N ASN A 54 8.30 6.14 -10.42
CA ASN A 54 9.03 4.90 -10.16
C ASN A 54 10.17 4.78 -11.18
N LYS A 55 10.97 3.71 -11.07
CA LYS A 55 12.09 3.44 -11.99
C LYS A 55 11.76 3.27 -13.47
N SER A 56 10.47 3.23 -13.84
CA SER A 56 10.06 3.11 -15.24
C SER A 56 10.10 4.45 -15.98
N ILE A 57 10.22 5.56 -15.25
CA ILE A 57 10.50 6.89 -15.81
C ILE A 57 12.01 7.08 -15.85
N SER A 58 12.56 7.46 -17.00
CA SER A 58 14.02 7.60 -17.12
C SER A 58 14.57 8.71 -16.21
N LEU A 59 15.75 8.46 -15.62
CA LEU A 59 16.46 9.44 -14.79
C LEU A 59 16.63 10.79 -15.49
N LYS A 60 16.99 10.77 -16.78
CA LYS A 60 17.17 12.00 -17.57
C LYS A 60 15.88 12.81 -17.70
N PHE A 61 14.75 12.14 -17.91
CA PHE A 61 13.45 12.82 -17.97
C PHE A 61 13.09 13.40 -16.61
N LEU A 62 13.26 12.62 -15.54
CA LEU A 62 12.94 13.04 -14.19
C LEU A 62 13.82 14.21 -13.71
N GLU A 63 15.11 14.19 -14.02
CA GLU A 63 16.05 15.28 -13.77
C GLU A 63 15.63 16.57 -14.47
N ASN A 64 15.26 16.48 -15.75
CA ASN A 64 14.73 17.61 -16.50
C ASN A 64 13.42 18.13 -15.88
N MET A 65 12.52 17.24 -15.47
CA MET A 65 11.25 17.60 -14.85
C MET A 65 11.46 18.32 -13.52
N ILE A 66 12.34 17.83 -12.64
CA ILE A 66 12.71 18.48 -11.37
C ILE A 66 13.29 19.87 -11.64
N THR A 67 14.20 19.97 -12.62
CA THR A 67 14.84 21.25 -12.99
C THR A 67 13.83 22.27 -13.51
N VAL A 68 12.88 21.84 -14.36
CA VAL A 68 11.87 22.72 -14.96
C VAL A 68 10.81 23.17 -13.95
N LEU A 69 10.41 22.29 -13.02
CA LEU A 69 9.39 22.59 -12.01
C LEU A 69 9.93 23.44 -10.84
N GLY A 70 11.25 23.54 -10.68
CA GLY A 70 11.89 24.48 -9.76
C GLY A 70 12.04 23.99 -8.32
N GLU A 71 12.28 24.93 -7.41
CA GLU A 71 12.96 24.70 -6.11
C GLU A 71 12.09 24.10 -4.99
N SER A 72 10.88 23.65 -5.25
CA SER A 72 10.00 23.10 -4.19
C SER A 72 9.18 21.91 -4.69
N VAL A 73 9.90 20.80 -4.89
CA VAL A 73 9.31 19.53 -5.32
C VAL A 73 9.26 18.55 -4.15
N ILE A 74 8.10 17.91 -3.98
CA ILE A 74 7.93 16.71 -3.15
C ILE A 74 7.92 15.49 -4.07
N ILE A 75 8.58 14.41 -3.68
CA ILE A 75 8.64 13.18 -4.48
C ILE A 75 7.98 12.02 -3.73
N PHE A 76 7.17 11.25 -4.45
CA PHE A 76 6.76 9.90 -4.07
C PHE A 76 7.47 8.91 -5.00
N HIS A 77 8.39 8.12 -4.45
CA HIS A 77 9.10 7.06 -5.19
C HIS A 77 8.46 5.71 -4.89
N LEU A 78 7.79 5.14 -5.89
CA LEU A 78 7.02 3.91 -5.76
C LEU A 78 7.81 2.71 -6.28
N SER A 79 7.50 1.52 -5.75
CA SER A 79 7.87 0.23 -6.35
C SER A 79 9.37 -0.11 -6.44
N ASP A 80 10.19 0.41 -5.53
CA ASP A 80 11.58 -0.05 -5.34
C ASP A 80 11.63 -1.40 -4.58
N GLU A 81 10.92 -2.43 -5.05
CA GLU A 81 10.82 -3.75 -4.37
C GLU A 81 12.19 -4.46 -4.17
N TRP A 82 13.23 -3.99 -4.86
CA TRP A 82 14.59 -4.57 -4.82
C TRP A 82 15.61 -3.74 -4.06
N GLY A 83 15.28 -2.52 -3.63
CA GLY A 83 16.25 -1.57 -3.08
C GLY A 83 17.37 -1.25 -4.08
N LYS A 84 17.04 -1.14 -5.36
CA LYS A 84 17.99 -0.96 -6.47
C LYS A 84 17.91 0.41 -7.12
N ASP A 85 17.01 1.27 -6.65
CA ASP A 85 16.76 2.57 -7.28
C ASP A 85 17.67 3.68 -6.70
N ILE A 86 18.87 3.30 -6.23
CA ILE A 86 19.85 4.22 -5.60
C ILE A 86 20.17 5.45 -6.46
N GLN A 87 20.25 5.29 -7.78
CA GLN A 87 20.52 6.38 -8.71
C GLN A 87 19.41 7.45 -8.72
N TYR A 88 18.17 7.06 -8.41
CA TYR A 88 17.06 7.99 -8.26
C TYR A 88 17.17 8.76 -6.94
N TYR A 89 17.53 8.10 -5.84
CA TYR A 89 17.75 8.78 -4.57
C TYR A 89 18.95 9.72 -4.62
N ASP A 90 20.04 9.32 -5.29
CA ASP A 90 21.20 10.17 -5.58
C ASP A 90 20.80 11.39 -6.41
N LEU A 91 19.88 11.23 -7.38
CA LEU A 91 19.32 12.35 -8.13
C LEU A 91 18.57 13.28 -7.18
N TYR A 92 17.68 12.77 -6.33
CA TYR A 92 16.87 13.60 -5.43
C TYR A 92 17.73 14.41 -4.45
N ALA A 93 18.84 13.83 -3.98
CA ALA A 93 19.78 14.49 -3.08
C ALA A 93 20.57 15.65 -3.73
N LYS A 94 20.67 15.68 -5.07
CA LYS A 94 21.36 16.76 -5.80
C LYS A 94 20.52 18.03 -5.95
N TYR A 95 19.20 17.91 -5.82
CA TYR A 95 18.24 19.00 -6.04
C TYR A 95 17.56 19.40 -4.74
N ASN A 96 16.92 20.58 -4.73
CA ASN A 96 16.18 21.11 -3.58
C ASN A 96 14.83 20.40 -3.38
N ILE A 97 14.84 19.07 -3.25
CA ILE A 97 13.65 18.26 -2.95
C ILE A 97 13.28 18.49 -1.49
N LYS A 98 12.06 18.98 -1.25
CA LYS A 98 11.59 19.31 0.11
C LYS A 98 11.35 18.06 0.94
N LEU A 99 10.83 17.03 0.28
CA LEU A 99 10.44 15.80 0.93
C LEU A 99 10.41 14.61 -0.02
N LEU A 100 10.85 13.46 0.47
CA LEU A 100 10.71 12.16 -0.19
C LEU A 100 9.75 11.26 0.60
N PHE A 101 8.74 10.74 -0.06
CA PHE A 101 8.02 9.56 0.37
C PHE A 101 8.48 8.37 -0.44
N HIS A 102 8.74 7.23 0.19
CA HIS A 102 9.16 6.02 -0.52
C HIS A 102 8.37 4.80 -0.04
N GLN A 103 8.12 3.89 -0.97
CA GLN A 103 7.66 2.53 -0.64
C GLN A 103 8.84 1.62 -0.39
N TYR A 104 8.62 0.58 0.40
CA TYR A 104 9.63 -0.38 0.84
C TYR A 104 10.75 0.28 1.68
N ASN A 105 11.30 -0.48 2.62
CA ASN A 105 12.37 -0.01 3.48
C ASN A 105 13.52 -1.01 3.44
N PHE A 106 14.71 -0.52 3.14
CA PHE A 106 15.92 -1.32 3.07
C PHE A 106 17.02 -0.67 3.89
N GLY A 107 17.60 -1.42 4.82
CA GLY A 107 18.66 -0.91 5.69
C GLY A 107 19.96 -0.51 4.97
N ASN A 108 20.11 -0.85 3.69
CA ASN A 108 21.26 -0.48 2.87
C ASN A 108 21.08 0.83 2.07
N ILE A 109 19.93 1.49 2.17
CA ILE A 109 19.67 2.76 1.47
C ILE A 109 19.81 3.92 2.46
N ASP A 110 20.72 4.84 2.15
CA ASP A 110 20.92 6.07 2.91
C ASP A 110 20.24 7.24 2.17
N TYR A 111 19.00 7.52 2.56
CA TYR A 111 18.25 8.65 2.02
C TYR A 111 18.86 9.97 2.53
N LYS A 112 19.70 10.61 1.70
CA LYS A 112 20.38 11.89 1.99
C LYS A 112 19.44 13.11 2.08
N ILE A 113 18.13 12.90 2.15
CA ILE A 113 17.07 13.91 2.20
C ILE A 113 16.03 13.49 3.22
N THR A 114 15.28 14.46 3.76
CA THR A 114 14.14 14.18 4.63
C THR A 114 13.18 13.24 3.92
N ASN A 115 12.95 12.08 4.54
CA ASN A 115 12.20 11.00 3.94
C ASN A 115 11.25 10.35 4.93
N PHE A 116 10.16 9.79 4.41
CA PHE A 116 9.22 8.95 5.15
C PHE A 116 8.86 7.72 4.34
N GLN A 117 8.93 6.55 4.98
CA GLN A 117 8.35 5.34 4.43
C GLN A 117 6.82 5.47 4.43
N ILE A 118 6.19 5.08 3.32
CA ILE A 118 4.74 4.98 3.21
C ILE A 118 4.32 3.53 2.89
N PRO A 119 3.13 3.10 3.31
CA PRO A 119 2.60 1.80 2.91
C PRO A 119 2.42 1.71 1.39
N LEU A 120 2.38 0.49 0.84
CA LEU A 120 1.79 0.31 -0.48
C LEU A 120 0.30 0.64 -0.45
N ALA A 121 -0.24 0.93 -1.63
CA ALA A 121 -1.65 1.19 -1.79
C ALA A 121 -2.44 -0.09 -2.12
N TYR A 122 -3.76 0.09 -2.15
CA TYR A 122 -4.67 -0.84 -2.81
C TYR A 122 -4.64 -0.65 -4.33
N VAL A 123 -4.93 -1.72 -5.07
CA VAL A 123 -4.98 -1.62 -6.53
C VAL A 123 -6.14 -0.72 -7.01
N SER A 124 -5.96 0.08 -8.06
CA SER A 124 -7.01 0.90 -8.65
C SER A 124 -8.28 0.09 -8.94
N SER A 125 -9.43 0.72 -8.70
CA SER A 125 -10.78 0.13 -8.72
C SER A 125 -11.08 -0.86 -7.59
N TYR A 126 -10.23 -0.96 -6.56
CA TYR A 126 -10.50 -1.81 -5.38
C TYR A 126 -11.69 -1.31 -4.55
N LEU A 127 -11.70 -0.01 -4.23
CA LEU A 127 -12.80 0.66 -3.53
C LEU A 127 -13.59 1.50 -4.52
N SER A 128 -14.81 1.08 -4.84
CA SER A 128 -15.74 1.86 -5.67
C SER A 128 -16.58 2.86 -4.86
N ASP A 129 -16.75 2.63 -3.56
CA ASP A 129 -17.49 3.51 -2.65
C ASP A 129 -16.70 3.64 -1.34
N LYS A 130 -16.34 4.88 -0.99
CA LYS A 130 -15.58 5.20 0.24
C LYS A 130 -16.44 5.32 1.48
N SER A 131 -17.75 5.41 1.33
CA SER A 131 -18.68 5.45 2.47
C SER A 131 -18.46 4.30 3.44
N TYR A 132 -17.97 3.15 2.95
CA TYR A 132 -17.59 1.99 3.76
C TYR A 132 -16.49 2.25 4.80
N ILE A 133 -15.53 3.13 4.48
CA ILE A 133 -14.41 3.47 5.38
C ILE A 133 -14.81 4.66 6.27
N ASP A 134 -15.52 5.64 5.71
CA ASP A 134 -15.84 6.90 6.38
C ASP A 134 -16.96 6.77 7.42
N SER A 135 -17.89 5.85 7.18
CA SER A 135 -18.84 5.47 8.20
C SER A 135 -18.12 4.53 9.17
N LYS A 136 -18.18 4.86 10.45
CA LYS A 136 -17.85 3.94 11.55
C LYS A 136 -18.86 2.79 11.60
N HIS A 137 -19.05 2.09 10.48
CA HIS A 137 -19.86 0.90 10.39
C HIS A 137 -19.23 -0.09 11.37
N GLN A 138 -19.94 -0.34 12.46
CA GLN A 138 -19.61 -1.43 13.35
C GLN A 138 -19.46 -2.68 12.49
N ILE A 139 -18.24 -3.19 12.38
CA ILE A 139 -17.97 -4.39 11.60
C ILE A 139 -18.77 -5.51 12.24
N SER A 140 -19.82 -5.94 11.54
CA SER A 140 -20.60 -7.08 11.99
C SER A 140 -19.81 -8.34 11.67
N LEU A 141 -19.19 -8.96 12.68
CA LEU A 141 -18.55 -10.27 12.49
C LEU A 141 -19.55 -11.34 12.00
N VAL A 142 -20.85 -11.13 12.21
CA VAL A 142 -21.92 -12.01 11.73
C VAL A 142 -21.98 -12.03 10.19
N SER A 143 -21.46 -11.02 9.50
CA SER A 143 -21.47 -10.97 8.04
C SER A 143 -20.27 -11.67 7.38
N LYS A 144 -19.23 -12.06 8.13
CA LYS A 144 -18.06 -12.73 7.57
C LYS A 144 -18.41 -14.16 7.15
N LYS A 145 -18.31 -14.47 5.86
CA LYS A 145 -18.60 -15.81 5.29
C LYS A 145 -17.40 -16.73 5.25
N TYR A 146 -16.20 -16.16 5.16
CA TYR A 146 -14.98 -16.92 4.95
C TYR A 146 -14.08 -16.82 6.19
N ASP A 147 -13.64 -17.98 6.68
CA ASP A 147 -12.60 -18.09 7.68
C ASP A 147 -11.31 -17.48 7.14
N PHE A 148 -10.95 -17.84 5.89
CA PHE A 148 -9.88 -17.19 5.18
C PHE A 148 -10.15 -17.02 3.68
N SER A 149 -9.43 -16.09 3.05
CA SER A 149 -9.47 -15.94 1.60
C SER A 149 -8.13 -15.53 1.02
N PHE A 150 -7.88 -15.95 -0.21
CA PHE A 150 -6.69 -15.59 -0.97
C PHE A 150 -7.04 -15.32 -2.42
N VAL A 151 -6.63 -14.15 -2.92
CA VAL A 151 -6.65 -13.82 -4.34
C VAL A 151 -5.22 -13.46 -4.77
N GLY A 152 -4.71 -14.14 -5.79
CA GLY A 152 -3.45 -13.79 -6.43
C GLY A 152 -2.71 -14.94 -7.08
N GLN A 153 -1.47 -14.70 -7.48
CA GLN A 153 -0.64 -15.72 -8.12
C GLN A 153 0.03 -16.64 -7.09
N LEU A 154 0.16 -17.93 -7.39
CA LEU A 154 1.05 -18.81 -6.63
C LEU A 154 2.51 -18.41 -6.89
N LYS A 155 3.22 -18.05 -5.82
CA LYS A 155 4.63 -17.67 -5.80
C LYS A 155 5.25 -18.27 -4.54
N SER A 156 6.53 -18.64 -4.61
CA SER A 156 7.30 -19.07 -3.44
C SER A 156 6.56 -20.09 -2.56
N ASP A 157 6.41 -19.80 -1.27
CA ASP A 157 5.83 -20.61 -0.20
C ASP A 157 4.29 -20.58 -0.14
N ARG A 158 3.62 -19.84 -1.04
CA ARG A 158 2.15 -19.67 -1.00
C ARG A 158 1.39 -20.99 -1.12
N ASN A 159 1.94 -22.01 -1.77
CA ASN A 159 1.30 -23.32 -1.83
C ASN A 159 1.25 -23.99 -0.45
N SER A 160 2.36 -23.94 0.30
CA SER A 160 2.42 -24.48 1.67
C SER A 160 1.49 -23.71 2.61
N MET A 161 1.50 -22.38 2.51
CA MET A 161 0.59 -21.50 3.23
C MET A 161 -0.88 -21.87 2.99
N LEU A 162 -1.31 -21.97 1.73
CA LEU A 162 -2.71 -22.25 1.39
C LEU A 162 -3.14 -23.66 1.81
N ASN A 163 -2.26 -24.65 1.72
CA ASN A 163 -2.53 -26.00 2.22
C ASN A 163 -2.77 -25.98 3.73
N LYS A 164 -1.87 -25.33 4.50
CA LYS A 164 -1.99 -25.20 5.96
C LYS A 164 -3.29 -24.51 6.37
N PHE A 165 -3.67 -23.43 5.70
CA PHE A 165 -4.95 -22.77 5.97
C PHE A 165 -6.15 -23.65 5.61
N SER A 166 -6.13 -24.30 4.45
CA SER A 166 -7.23 -25.16 3.99
C SER A 166 -7.45 -26.39 4.88
N GLU A 167 -6.38 -26.95 5.46
CA GLU A 167 -6.44 -28.05 6.41
C GLU A 167 -7.10 -27.66 7.74
N ASN A 168 -7.06 -26.38 8.10
CA ASN A 168 -7.45 -25.88 9.42
C ASN A 168 -8.74 -25.03 9.42
N PHE A 169 -9.14 -24.51 8.26
CA PHE A 169 -10.27 -23.60 8.09
C PHE A 169 -11.12 -24.02 6.88
N LYS A 170 -12.36 -24.43 7.14
CA LYS A 170 -13.21 -25.10 6.15
C LYS A 170 -13.89 -24.11 5.21
N ASN A 171 -14.31 -22.96 5.71
CA ASN A 171 -15.00 -21.97 4.90
C ASN A 171 -13.98 -21.02 4.30
N ASN A 172 -13.62 -21.23 3.03
CA ASN A 172 -12.60 -20.41 2.40
C ASN A 172 -12.92 -20.05 0.95
N PHE A 173 -12.26 -18.99 0.49
CA PHE A 173 -12.24 -18.59 -0.91
C PHE A 173 -10.80 -18.50 -1.40
N VAL A 174 -10.40 -19.40 -2.29
CA VAL A 174 -9.05 -19.40 -2.87
C VAL A 174 -9.15 -19.24 -4.38
N HIS A 175 -8.58 -18.14 -4.87
CA HIS A 175 -8.40 -17.90 -6.28
C HIS A 175 -6.92 -17.70 -6.62
N THR A 176 -6.35 -18.71 -7.29
CA THR A 176 -4.98 -18.65 -7.80
C THR A 176 -4.96 -18.40 -9.31
N GLY A 177 -4.25 -17.36 -9.75
CA GLY A 177 -4.15 -17.02 -11.17
C GLY A 177 -3.03 -16.01 -11.44
N ARG A 178 -2.61 -15.89 -12.71
CA ARG A 178 -1.65 -14.85 -13.10
C ARG A 178 -2.31 -13.48 -12.89
N THR A 179 -1.66 -12.64 -12.10
CA THR A 179 -2.11 -11.26 -11.87
C THR A 179 -1.37 -10.30 -12.79
N ASN A 180 -2.10 -9.41 -13.45
CA ASN A 180 -1.57 -8.24 -14.14
C ASN A 180 -2.21 -6.96 -13.56
N TRP A 181 -1.56 -6.37 -12.55
CA TRP A 181 -2.11 -5.18 -11.89
C TRP A 181 -1.97 -3.90 -12.70
N GLY A 182 -1.16 -3.90 -13.78
CA GLY A 182 -1.12 -2.80 -14.74
C GLY A 182 -2.34 -2.71 -15.65
N GLN A 183 -3.18 -3.75 -15.68
CA GLN A 183 -4.45 -3.82 -16.40
C GLN A 183 -5.51 -4.52 -15.52
N PRO A 184 -5.93 -3.88 -14.42
CA PRO A 184 -6.83 -4.47 -13.44
C PRO A 184 -8.18 -4.93 -14.04
N GLU A 185 -8.63 -4.29 -15.12
CA GLU A 185 -9.83 -4.64 -15.87
C GLU A 185 -9.78 -6.04 -16.50
N ASN A 186 -8.58 -6.54 -16.80
CA ASN A 186 -8.34 -7.84 -17.41
C ASN A 186 -8.17 -8.97 -16.38
N GLN A 187 -8.28 -8.67 -15.09
CA GLN A 187 -8.20 -9.66 -14.03
C GLN A 187 -9.45 -10.53 -13.98
N LYS A 188 -9.27 -11.83 -13.76
CA LYS A 188 -10.39 -12.77 -13.56
C LYS A 188 -11.21 -12.40 -12.32
N ILE A 189 -10.53 -12.04 -11.23
CA ILE A 189 -11.16 -11.40 -10.08
C ILE A 189 -10.81 -9.92 -10.14
N LYS A 190 -11.80 -9.11 -10.51
CA LYS A 190 -11.65 -7.65 -10.57
C LYS A 190 -11.36 -7.08 -9.16
N PRO A 191 -10.62 -5.96 -9.05
CA PRO A 191 -10.32 -5.34 -7.77
C PRO A 191 -11.52 -5.13 -6.83
N ASN A 192 -12.61 -4.53 -7.32
CA ASN A 192 -13.82 -4.34 -6.51
C ASN A 192 -14.42 -5.66 -6.01
N LYS A 193 -14.37 -6.72 -6.82
CA LYS A 193 -14.81 -8.04 -6.38
C LYS A 193 -13.88 -8.66 -5.34
N MET A 194 -12.58 -8.40 -5.45
CA MET A 194 -11.60 -8.79 -4.44
C MET A 194 -11.86 -8.09 -3.10
N PHE A 195 -12.24 -6.81 -3.13
CA PHE A 195 -12.68 -6.08 -1.94
C PHE A 195 -13.89 -6.75 -1.30
N GLU A 196 -14.94 -7.05 -2.05
CA GLU A 196 -16.13 -7.75 -1.51
C GLU A 196 -15.79 -9.13 -0.93
N ILE A 197 -14.85 -9.86 -1.55
CA ILE A 197 -14.38 -11.14 -1.00
C ILE A 197 -13.70 -10.91 0.35
N TYR A 198 -12.70 -10.03 0.43
CA TYR A 198 -11.97 -9.77 1.68
C TYR A 198 -12.85 -9.13 2.76
N LYS A 199 -13.86 -8.37 2.36
CA LYS A 199 -14.87 -7.81 3.26
C LYS A 199 -15.69 -8.92 3.94
N ASP A 200 -15.95 -10.01 3.24
CA ASP A 200 -16.60 -11.22 3.79
C ASP A 200 -15.59 -12.18 4.46
N THR A 201 -14.31 -11.82 4.60
CA THR A 201 -13.24 -12.67 5.15
C THR A 201 -12.78 -12.26 6.55
N LEU A 202 -12.49 -13.22 7.43
CA LEU A 202 -11.84 -13.00 8.72
C LEU A 202 -10.32 -12.85 8.58
N PHE A 203 -9.65 -13.85 8.03
CA PHE A 203 -8.19 -13.87 7.91
C PHE A 203 -7.71 -13.86 6.45
N VAL A 204 -6.70 -13.08 6.14
CA VAL A 204 -6.05 -13.12 4.82
C VAL A 204 -4.60 -13.56 5.02
N PRO A 205 -4.24 -14.80 4.63
CA PRO A 205 -2.86 -15.24 4.68
C PRO A 205 -2.04 -14.53 3.59
N ILE A 206 -0.91 -13.97 4.01
CA ILE A 206 -0.02 -13.16 3.17
C ILE A 206 1.33 -13.87 3.08
N GLY A 207 1.53 -14.54 1.96
CA GLY A 207 2.83 -15.07 1.57
C GLY A 207 3.67 -14.01 0.87
N ARG A 208 4.97 -14.26 0.78
CA ARG A 208 5.94 -13.35 0.16
C ARG A 208 5.52 -12.90 -1.24
N GLY A 209 5.85 -11.66 -1.57
CA GLY A 209 5.66 -11.00 -2.86
C GLY A 209 6.54 -11.60 -3.95
N ASN A 210 7.21 -10.75 -4.72
CA ASN A 210 8.31 -11.20 -5.55
C ASN A 210 9.58 -11.34 -4.71
N ILE A 211 9.77 -10.45 -3.73
CA ILE A 211 10.98 -10.36 -2.91
C ILE A 211 10.65 -10.27 -1.43
N GLY A 212 9.90 -9.23 -1.03
CA GLY A 212 9.61 -8.92 0.36
C GLY A 212 8.26 -9.43 0.83
N LEU A 213 7.96 -9.16 2.10
CA LEU A 213 6.64 -9.34 2.70
C LEU A 213 5.68 -8.22 2.31
N ASP A 214 6.22 -7.04 2.02
CA ASP A 214 5.43 -5.85 1.69
C ASP A 214 4.74 -6.03 0.33
N CYS A 215 3.40 -6.04 0.34
CA CYS A 215 2.60 -6.15 -0.87
C CYS A 215 1.20 -5.57 -0.65
N SER A 216 0.54 -5.16 -1.73
CA SER A 216 -0.80 -4.55 -1.70
C SER A 216 -1.83 -5.37 -0.92
N ARG A 217 -1.72 -6.71 -0.91
CA ARG A 217 -2.67 -7.60 -0.20
C ARG A 217 -2.80 -7.27 1.28
N LEU A 218 -1.71 -6.85 1.93
CA LEU A 218 -1.73 -6.48 3.34
C LEU A 218 -2.65 -5.29 3.59
N TYR A 219 -2.49 -4.25 2.79
CA TYR A 219 -3.28 -3.03 2.91
C TYR A 219 -4.72 -3.25 2.43
N GLU A 220 -4.91 -3.97 1.34
CA GLU A 220 -6.23 -4.36 0.82
C GLU A 220 -7.05 -5.12 1.87
N CYS A 221 -6.46 -6.10 2.56
CA CYS A 221 -7.19 -6.85 3.58
C CYS A 221 -7.51 -5.99 4.81
N ILE A 222 -6.59 -5.13 5.25
CA ILE A 222 -6.83 -4.16 6.33
C ILE A 222 -8.03 -3.28 5.97
N ILE A 223 -8.01 -2.67 4.79
CA ILE A 223 -9.08 -1.81 4.28
C ILE A 223 -10.43 -2.54 4.25
N ALA A 224 -10.45 -3.78 3.77
CA ALA A 224 -11.67 -4.60 3.73
C ALA A 224 -12.16 -5.04 5.11
N GLY A 225 -11.37 -4.84 6.16
CA GLY A 225 -11.69 -5.23 7.52
C GLY A 225 -11.42 -6.71 7.80
N ALA A 226 -10.40 -7.27 7.15
CA ALA A 226 -9.86 -8.60 7.43
C ALA A 226 -8.50 -8.47 8.15
N ILE A 227 -8.09 -9.55 8.82
CA ILE A 227 -6.87 -9.57 9.61
C ILE A 227 -5.73 -10.20 8.78
N PRO A 228 -4.63 -9.46 8.54
CA PRO A 228 -3.46 -9.98 7.84
C PRO A 228 -2.72 -11.03 8.69
N VAL A 229 -2.35 -12.13 8.05
CA VAL A 229 -1.65 -13.25 8.69
C VAL A 229 -0.36 -13.59 7.94
N LEU A 230 0.79 -13.51 8.60
CA LEU A 230 2.12 -13.64 7.98
C LEU A 230 2.99 -14.68 8.68
N CYS A 231 3.90 -15.26 7.91
CA CYS A 231 4.93 -16.17 8.40
C CYS A 231 6.33 -15.60 8.11
N ALA A 232 6.97 -15.02 9.12
CA ALA A 232 8.30 -14.44 9.02
C ALA A 232 8.94 -14.20 10.40
N PRO A 233 10.28 -14.07 10.49
CA PRO A 233 10.97 -13.59 11.69
C PRO A 233 10.47 -12.19 12.10
N ILE A 234 10.43 -11.92 13.40
CA ILE A 234 9.93 -10.63 13.92
C ILE A 234 10.80 -9.45 13.51
N GLU A 235 12.10 -9.68 13.31
CA GLU A 235 13.07 -8.68 12.84
C GLU A 235 12.69 -8.18 11.45
N GLU A 236 12.34 -9.10 10.54
CA GLU A 236 11.93 -8.74 9.18
C GLU A 236 10.59 -7.99 9.19
N ILE A 237 9.66 -8.41 10.03
CA ILE A 237 8.35 -7.77 10.18
C ILE A 237 8.52 -6.32 10.68
N ASN A 238 9.40 -6.11 11.67
CA ASN A 238 9.70 -4.77 12.19
C ASN A 238 10.38 -3.88 11.14
N VAL A 239 11.32 -4.41 10.35
CA VAL A 239 11.94 -3.63 9.27
C VAL A 239 10.93 -3.26 8.18
N THR A 240 10.01 -4.18 7.86
CA THR A 240 9.08 -4.03 6.74
C THR A 240 7.92 -3.10 7.07
N PHE A 241 7.28 -3.28 8.23
CA PHE A 241 5.97 -2.69 8.53
C PHE A 241 5.97 -1.63 9.63
N ASN A 242 7.14 -1.21 10.12
CA ASN A 242 7.24 -0.16 11.12
C ASN A 242 7.25 1.23 10.48
N PHE A 243 6.06 1.74 10.20
CA PHE A 243 5.85 3.07 9.61
C PHE A 243 5.80 4.12 10.73
N ASN A 244 6.85 4.92 10.86
CA ASN A 244 6.92 6.00 11.86
C ASN A 244 6.67 5.51 13.31
N ASN A 245 7.33 4.40 13.71
CA ASN A 245 7.16 3.77 15.02
C ASN A 245 5.74 3.21 15.28
N LYS A 246 4.98 2.95 14.22
CA LYS A 246 3.65 2.35 14.27
C LYS A 246 3.53 1.21 13.28
N MET A 247 2.88 0.13 13.71
CA MET A 247 2.60 -1.03 12.88
C MET A 247 1.10 -1.34 12.91
N PRO A 248 0.55 -1.90 11.83
CA PRO A 248 -0.76 -2.55 11.92
C PRO A 248 -0.66 -3.77 12.85
N HIS A 249 -1.79 -4.18 13.40
CA HIS A 249 -1.92 -5.47 14.04
C HIS A 249 -1.88 -6.59 13.01
N LEU A 250 -0.86 -7.45 13.15
CA LEU A 250 -0.59 -8.61 12.30
C LEU A 250 -0.60 -9.87 13.16
N ILE A 251 -1.13 -10.99 12.64
CA ILE A 251 -0.84 -12.31 13.22
C ILE A 251 0.45 -12.81 12.60
N VAL A 252 1.50 -13.02 13.42
CA VAL A 252 2.85 -13.33 12.95
C VAL A 252 3.46 -14.44 13.77
N ALA A 253 4.10 -15.39 13.09
CA ALA A 253 5.10 -16.27 13.68
C ALA A 253 6.15 -16.66 12.63
N ASP A 254 7.23 -17.32 13.06
CA ASP A 254 8.35 -17.75 12.21
C ASP A 254 8.07 -19.02 11.38
N ASN A 255 6.91 -19.66 11.57
CA ASN A 255 6.47 -20.82 10.79
C ASN A 255 4.93 -20.92 10.76
N TRP A 256 4.40 -21.55 9.72
CA TRP A 256 2.96 -21.65 9.49
C TRP A 256 2.20 -22.43 10.57
N ASP A 257 2.82 -23.41 11.25
CA ASP A 257 2.12 -24.15 12.31
C ASP A 257 1.83 -23.26 13.53
N LYS A 258 2.82 -22.46 13.97
CA LYS A 258 2.61 -21.44 15.01
C LYS A 258 1.60 -20.38 14.58
N VAL A 259 1.67 -19.91 13.33
CA VAL A 259 0.71 -18.95 12.78
C VAL A 259 -0.72 -19.48 12.88
N ILE A 260 -0.95 -20.74 12.51
CA ILE A 260 -2.27 -21.37 12.57
C ILE A 260 -2.76 -21.48 14.03
N LEU A 261 -1.89 -21.81 14.98
CA LEU A 261 -2.24 -21.83 16.41
C LEU A 261 -2.73 -20.46 16.89
N LEU A 262 -1.95 -19.39 16.63
CA LEU A 262 -2.33 -18.02 16.99
C LEU A 262 -3.63 -17.58 16.30
N THR A 263 -3.83 -17.99 15.05
CA THR A 263 -5.06 -17.68 14.31
C THR A 263 -6.27 -18.37 14.93
N LYS A 264 -6.14 -19.63 15.37
CA LYS A 264 -7.21 -20.38 16.06
C LYS A 264 -7.53 -19.83 17.45
N GLU A 265 -6.52 -19.37 18.18
CA GLU A 265 -6.72 -18.68 19.46
C GLU A 265 -7.58 -17.43 19.26
N LEU A 266 -7.23 -16.60 18.26
CA LEU A 266 -7.99 -15.40 17.94
C LEU A 266 -9.39 -15.70 17.37
N TYR A 267 -9.54 -16.77 16.58
CA TYR A 267 -10.81 -17.14 15.92
C TYR A 267 -11.98 -17.30 16.90
N ASN A 268 -11.71 -17.64 18.16
CA ASN A 268 -12.73 -17.81 19.19
C ASN A 268 -12.98 -16.54 20.03
N ASP A 269 -12.23 -15.47 19.80
CA ASP A 269 -12.27 -14.22 20.57
C ASP A 269 -12.81 -13.07 19.70
N LYS A 270 -14.14 -12.95 19.64
CA LYS A 270 -14.83 -11.97 18.80
C LYS A 270 -14.49 -10.53 19.15
N ASP A 271 -14.37 -10.22 20.44
CA ASP A 271 -14.07 -8.85 20.88
C ASP A 271 -12.66 -8.46 20.47
N ARG A 272 -11.70 -9.38 20.61
CA ARG A 272 -10.32 -9.15 20.15
C ARG A 272 -10.24 -9.01 18.63
N ILE A 273 -11.03 -9.77 17.87
CA ILE A 273 -11.11 -9.60 16.41
C ILE A 273 -11.60 -8.20 16.05
N ILE A 274 -12.71 -7.73 16.64
CA ILE A 274 -13.26 -6.39 16.37
C ILE A 274 -12.22 -5.32 16.70
N ASN A 275 -11.59 -5.40 17.87
CA ASN A 275 -10.56 -4.45 18.29
C ASN A 275 -9.36 -4.40 17.33
N ILE A 276 -8.92 -5.56 16.81
CA ILE A 276 -7.84 -5.60 15.82
C ILE A 276 -8.25 -4.94 14.52
N ILE A 277 -9.47 -5.21 14.02
CA ILE A 277 -9.92 -4.63 12.76
C ILE A 277 -10.07 -3.10 12.91
N ASP A 278 -10.71 -2.63 13.96
CA ASP A 278 -10.87 -1.19 14.25
C ASP A 278 -9.51 -0.50 14.37
N SER A 279 -8.56 -1.13 15.07
CA SER A 279 -7.20 -0.59 15.20
C SER A 279 -6.46 -0.56 13.86
N ASN A 280 -6.67 -1.54 12.99
CA ASN A 280 -6.05 -1.58 11.67
C ASN A 280 -6.62 -0.52 10.72
N HIS A 281 -7.93 -0.32 10.73
CA HIS A 281 -8.58 0.78 10.00
C HIS A 281 -8.05 2.14 10.46
N LYS A 282 -8.04 2.37 11.77
CA LYS A 282 -7.47 3.58 12.36
C LYS A 282 -6.00 3.77 11.99
N TRP A 283 -5.21 2.71 12.06
CA TRP A 283 -3.80 2.77 11.69
C TRP A 283 -3.62 3.21 10.22
N PHE A 284 -4.43 2.69 9.30
CA PHE A 284 -4.36 3.06 7.88
C PHE A 284 -4.76 4.53 7.64
N GLU A 285 -5.83 4.99 8.30
CA GLU A 285 -6.24 6.40 8.28
C GLU A 285 -5.13 7.32 8.81
N GLU A 286 -4.49 6.93 9.92
CA GLU A 286 -3.37 7.68 10.48
C GLU A 286 -2.18 7.79 9.51
N GLN A 287 -1.91 6.78 8.67
CA GLN A 287 -0.87 6.88 7.64
C GLN A 287 -1.21 7.96 6.59
N ILE A 288 -2.45 7.98 6.11
CA ILE A 288 -2.95 8.99 5.15
C ILE A 288 -2.84 10.39 5.73
N ILE A 289 -3.32 10.58 6.97
CA ILE A 289 -3.25 11.86 7.68
C ILE A 289 -1.80 12.30 7.89
N SER A 290 -0.91 11.37 8.26
CA SER A 290 0.52 11.66 8.46
C SER A 290 1.17 12.17 7.18
N ILE A 291 0.93 11.51 6.04
CA ILE A 291 1.45 11.95 4.74
C ILE A 291 0.97 13.37 4.43
N SER A 292 -0.33 13.65 4.59
CA SER A 292 -0.88 14.98 4.35
C SER A 292 -0.28 16.05 5.26
N LYS A 293 -0.07 15.73 6.54
CA LYS A 293 0.58 16.64 7.50
C LYS A 293 2.00 16.99 7.08
N HIS A 294 2.79 16.00 6.65
CA HIS A 294 4.16 16.25 6.19
C HIS A 294 4.20 17.10 4.92
N ILE A 295 3.28 16.87 3.98
CA ILE A 295 3.14 17.72 2.79
C ILE A 295 2.85 19.16 3.21
N LYS A 296 1.80 19.40 4.00
CA LYS A 296 1.39 20.76 4.42
C LYS A 296 2.46 21.52 5.19
N ASN A 297 3.36 20.83 5.89
CA ASN A 297 4.44 21.48 6.64
C ASN A 297 5.53 22.07 5.73
N VAL A 298 5.59 21.66 4.46
CA VAL A 298 6.61 22.11 3.49
C VAL A 298 6.02 22.83 2.28
N LEU A 299 4.69 22.98 2.23
CA LEU A 299 3.95 23.86 1.34
C LEU A 299 3.86 25.25 1.99
#